data_AF-A2G030-F1
#
_entry.id   AF-A2G030-F1
#
_cell.length_a   1.000
_cell.length_b   1.000
_cell.length_c   1.000
_cell.angle_alpha   90.00
_cell.angle_beta   90.00
_cell.angle_gamma   90.00
#
_symmetry.space_group_name_H-M   'P 1'
#
loop_
_entity.id
_entity.type
_entity.pdbx_description
1 polymer ?
#
loop_
_entity_poly.entity_id
_entity_poly.type
_entity_poly.pdbx_seq_one_letter_code
_entity_poly.pdbx_strand_id
1 'polypeptide(L)'
;MSSSEQSKNENVCYFGDIKPIKEFEYPNQASKIIWGVNSNNILQISSQIIELITNNKISIQMAVYLIDIFSQIRVEDLKLFTELYKQILNKFSCLIKPENEKLATLLYYKGFKFENYEPKMKEEEILNRYSTETPLYYISLDRVDDLKNKFPNLDINQEINDITPLDCAIKFGSELCFNYLKNVGGNYTSNSEEYAMQGGNKEIFMQMIEDGKSFDNMINTALDYRNYEIAEFLKSNFGQTPNSIAESMHFGNYDIASYLLINGEDINKLYNLFLFILIIFLLYSLSFHIYHCLITFSFF
;
A
#
# COMPACT_ATOMS: atom_id res chain seq x y z
N MET A 1 -12.87 -42.60 -25.08
CA MET A 1 -12.89 -42.23 -23.64
C MET A 1 -13.41 -40.82 -23.59
N SER A 2 -14.66 -40.66 -23.15
CA SER A 2 -15.35 -39.38 -23.03
C SER A 2 -14.98 -38.78 -21.67
N SER A 3 -14.10 -37.78 -21.64
CA SER A 3 -13.88 -36.95 -20.47
C SER A 3 -14.95 -35.87 -20.46
N SER A 4 -15.97 -36.05 -19.62
CA SER A 4 -16.90 -34.99 -19.28
C SER A 4 -16.15 -33.94 -18.46
N GLU A 5 -15.63 -32.91 -19.13
CA GLU A 5 -15.29 -31.64 -18.49
C GLU A 5 -16.60 -31.03 -17.98
N GLN A 6 -16.92 -31.28 -16.72
CA GLN A 6 -17.81 -30.40 -15.99
C GLN A 6 -17.09 -29.05 -15.87
N SER A 7 -17.45 -28.11 -16.74
CA SER A 7 -17.19 -26.70 -16.51
C SER A 7 -17.85 -26.34 -15.18
N LYS A 8 -17.09 -26.33 -14.09
CA LYS A 8 -17.51 -25.62 -12.89
C LYS A 8 -17.72 -24.19 -13.36
N ASN A 9 -18.97 -23.72 -13.30
CA ASN A 9 -19.26 -22.30 -13.34
C ASN A 9 -18.61 -21.70 -12.09
N GLU A 10 -17.30 -21.47 -12.17
CA GLU A 10 -16.63 -20.54 -11.29
C GLU A 10 -17.26 -19.19 -11.61
N ASN A 11 -18.21 -18.77 -10.77
CA ASN A 11 -18.71 -17.42 -10.80
C ASN A 11 -17.49 -16.51 -10.80
N VAL A 12 -17.26 -15.80 -11.91
CA VAL A 12 -16.17 -14.84 -12.05
C VAL A 12 -16.39 -13.77 -10.99
N CYS A 13 -15.71 -13.93 -9.86
CA CYS A 13 -15.76 -13.02 -8.75
C CYS A 13 -14.57 -12.08 -8.89
N TYR A 14 -14.86 -10.81 -9.21
CA TYR A 14 -13.88 -9.75 -9.30
C TYR A 14 -13.48 -9.29 -7.90
N PHE A 15 -12.17 -9.11 -7.65
CA PHE A 15 -11.59 -8.69 -6.39
C PHE A 15 -12.18 -7.36 -5.90
N GLY A 16 -12.49 -6.44 -6.81
CA GLY A 16 -13.12 -5.15 -6.48
C GLY A 16 -14.55 -5.25 -5.94
N ASP A 17 -15.26 -6.35 -6.24
CA ASP A 17 -16.68 -6.54 -5.89
C ASP A 17 -16.88 -7.39 -4.62
N ILE A 18 -15.80 -7.85 -4.01
CA ILE A 18 -15.86 -8.71 -2.84
C ILE A 18 -16.42 -7.93 -1.66
N LYS A 19 -17.48 -8.48 -1.06
CA LYS A 19 -18.05 -7.95 0.18
C LYS A 19 -17.28 -8.52 1.37
N PRO A 20 -16.80 -7.67 2.29
CA PRO A 20 -16.14 -8.16 3.49
C PRO A 20 -17.14 -8.90 4.39
N ILE A 21 -16.65 -9.81 5.24
CA ILE A 21 -17.41 -10.34 6.37
C ILE A 21 -17.74 -9.22 7.35
N LYS A 22 -18.74 -9.44 8.21
CA LYS A 22 -19.26 -8.41 9.13
C LYS A 22 -18.18 -7.81 10.03
N GLU A 23 -17.25 -8.63 10.50
CA GLU A 23 -16.13 -8.26 11.35
C GLU A 23 -15.16 -7.29 10.64
N PHE A 24 -15.10 -7.37 9.31
CA PHE A 24 -14.20 -6.59 8.46
C PHE A 24 -14.90 -5.43 7.75
N GLU A 25 -16.20 -5.22 7.97
CA GLU A 25 -16.97 -4.16 7.32
C GLU A 25 -16.37 -2.77 7.56
N TYR A 26 -16.18 -2.38 8.83
CA TYR A 26 -15.62 -1.08 9.19
C TYR A 26 -14.11 -0.96 8.93
N PRO A 27 -13.26 -1.97 9.21
CA PRO A 27 -11.88 -2.00 8.74
C PRO A 27 -11.73 -1.76 7.23
N ASN A 28 -12.54 -2.46 6.42
CA ASN A 28 -12.53 -2.32 4.97
C ASN A 28 -12.97 -0.92 4.54
N GLN A 29 -14.03 -0.39 5.16
CA GLN A 29 -14.51 0.96 4.89
C GLN A 29 -13.43 2.00 5.20
N ALA A 30 -12.82 1.95 6.39
CA ALA A 30 -11.75 2.86 6.79
C ALA A 30 -10.56 2.78 5.83
N SER A 31 -10.16 1.56 5.49
CA SER A 31 -9.08 1.29 4.55
C SER A 31 -9.32 1.93 3.18
N LYS A 32 -10.52 1.76 2.61
CA LYS A 32 -10.89 2.36 1.31
C LYS A 32 -10.95 3.88 1.38
N ILE A 33 -11.46 4.44 2.49
CA ILE A 33 -11.50 5.89 2.72
C ILE A 33 -10.08 6.48 2.79
N ILE A 34 -9.18 5.90 3.60
CA ILE A 34 -7.80 6.38 3.75
C ILE A 34 -7.04 6.21 2.43
N TRP A 35 -7.21 5.07 1.74
CA TRP A 35 -6.61 4.86 0.43
C TRP A 35 -7.09 5.89 -0.62
N GLY A 36 -8.30 6.43 -0.49
CA GLY A 36 -8.82 7.46 -1.39
C GLY A 36 -8.25 8.87 -1.18
N VAL A 37 -7.28 9.06 -0.27
CA VAL A 37 -6.79 10.41 0.07
C VAL A 37 -6.05 11.09 -1.08
N ASN A 38 -6.40 12.36 -1.30
CA ASN A 38 -5.77 13.29 -2.22
C ASN A 38 -5.87 14.73 -1.69
N SER A 39 -5.30 15.69 -2.42
CA SER A 39 -5.30 17.11 -2.04
C SER A 39 -6.68 17.74 -1.93
N ASN A 40 -7.68 17.20 -2.64
CA ASN A 40 -9.01 17.80 -2.77
C ASN A 40 -9.99 17.30 -1.68
N ASN A 41 -9.73 16.13 -1.10
CA ASN A 41 -10.68 15.47 -0.19
C ASN A 41 -10.11 15.22 1.23
N ILE A 42 -8.89 15.65 1.53
CA ILE A 42 -8.22 15.35 2.81
C ILE A 42 -9.04 15.76 4.04
N LEU A 43 -9.73 16.91 4.02
CA LEU A 43 -10.57 17.37 5.14
C LEU A 43 -11.82 16.49 5.33
N GLN A 44 -12.43 16.07 4.21
CA GLN A 44 -13.59 15.18 4.22
C GLN A 44 -13.19 13.81 4.75
N ILE A 45 -12.10 13.23 4.24
CA ILE A 45 -11.57 11.94 4.67
C ILE A 45 -11.22 11.98 6.16
N SER A 46 -10.53 13.03 6.61
CA SER A 46 -10.19 13.20 8.03
C SER A 46 -11.44 13.20 8.90
N SER A 47 -12.49 13.91 8.49
CA SER A 47 -13.77 13.94 9.21
C SER A 47 -14.44 12.56 9.27
N GLN A 48 -14.47 11.83 8.15
CA GLN A 48 -15.04 10.48 8.09
C GLN A 48 -14.28 9.48 8.97
N ILE A 49 -12.95 9.51 8.96
CA ILE A 49 -12.15 8.63 9.82
C ILE A 49 -12.32 8.99 11.30
N ILE A 50 -12.35 10.28 11.64
CA ILE A 50 -12.64 10.74 13.01
C ILE A 50 -14.03 10.27 13.46
N GLU A 51 -15.03 10.30 12.58
CA GLU A 51 -16.37 9.79 12.87
C GLU A 51 -16.37 8.28 13.14
N LEU A 52 -15.68 7.49 12.31
CA LEU A 52 -15.54 6.04 12.53
C LEU A 52 -14.88 5.74 13.89
N ILE A 53 -13.85 6.49 14.28
CA ILE A 53 -13.19 6.34 15.58
C ILE A 53 -14.13 6.75 16.72
N THR A 54 -14.78 7.92 16.60
CA THR A 54 -15.67 8.46 17.65
C THR A 54 -16.86 7.55 17.93
N ASN A 55 -17.39 6.91 16.88
CA ASN A 55 -18.50 5.95 16.97
C ASN A 55 -18.03 4.52 17.32
N ASN A 56 -16.77 4.33 17.72
CA ASN A 56 -16.17 3.04 18.07
C ASN A 56 -16.32 1.98 16.97
N LYS A 57 -16.35 2.40 15.70
CA LYS A 57 -16.40 1.49 14.54
C LYS A 57 -15.03 0.94 14.21
N ILE A 58 -13.98 1.73 14.48
CA ILE A 58 -12.57 1.32 14.44
C ILE A 58 -11.84 1.97 15.63
N SER A 59 -10.70 1.41 16.02
CA SER A 59 -9.82 2.06 17.00
C SER A 59 -8.96 3.14 16.35
N ILE A 60 -8.42 4.06 17.16
CA ILE A 60 -7.45 5.03 16.69
C ILE A 60 -6.16 4.35 16.20
N GLN A 61 -5.70 3.31 16.89
CA GLN A 61 -4.52 2.52 16.53
C GLN A 61 -4.64 1.93 15.14
N MET A 62 -5.82 1.40 14.81
CA MET A 62 -6.11 0.85 13.48
C MET A 62 -6.01 1.92 12.39
N ALA A 63 -6.62 3.09 12.62
CA ALA A 63 -6.59 4.17 11.64
C ALA A 63 -5.16 4.66 11.37
N VAL A 64 -4.39 4.90 12.44
CA VAL A 64 -3.00 5.37 12.29
C VAL A 64 -2.07 4.29 11.71
N TYR A 65 -2.32 3.02 12.01
CA TYR A 65 -1.62 1.88 11.39
C TYR A 65 -1.88 1.81 9.88
N LEU A 66 -3.13 1.94 9.43
CA LEU A 66 -3.44 1.95 7.99
C LEU A 66 -2.78 3.13 7.27
N ILE A 67 -2.77 4.32 7.89
CA ILE A 67 -2.07 5.48 7.32
C ILE A 67 -0.58 5.22 7.22
N ASP A 68 0.01 4.60 8.25
CA ASP A 68 1.43 4.26 8.27
C ASP A 68 1.79 3.29 7.12
N ILE A 69 1.05 2.19 6.97
CA ILE A 69 1.23 1.24 5.86
C ILE A 69 1.05 1.92 4.50
N PHE A 70 -0.01 2.70 4.29
CA PHE A 70 -0.23 3.35 3.01
C PHE A 70 0.80 4.43 2.69
N SER A 71 1.38 5.07 3.70
CA SER A 71 2.46 6.02 3.50
C SER A 71 3.76 5.36 3.02
N GLN A 72 3.93 4.05 3.26
CA GLN A 72 5.07 3.26 2.75
C GLN A 72 4.83 2.84 1.29
N ILE A 73 3.58 2.56 0.93
CA ILE A 73 3.20 2.13 -0.43
C ILE A 73 3.12 3.35 -1.36
N ARG A 74 2.35 4.36 -0.98
CA ARG A 74 2.09 5.59 -1.73
C ARG A 74 3.02 6.71 -1.25
N VAL A 75 4.30 6.49 -1.45
CA VAL A 75 5.38 7.40 -1.06
C VAL A 75 5.28 8.81 -1.67
N GLU A 76 4.52 9.00 -2.76
CA GLU A 76 4.28 10.34 -3.37
C GLU A 76 3.30 11.18 -2.54
N ASP A 77 2.38 10.50 -1.87
CA ASP A 77 1.33 11.11 -1.07
C ASP A 77 1.72 11.23 0.39
N LEU A 78 3.00 11.02 0.73
CA LEU A 78 3.52 11.05 2.09
C LEU A 78 3.16 12.35 2.84
N LYS A 79 3.15 13.49 2.13
CA LYS A 79 2.71 14.77 2.67
C LYS A 79 1.22 14.78 3.05
N LEU A 80 0.37 14.16 2.24
CA LEU A 80 -1.06 14.04 2.51
C LEU A 80 -1.31 13.11 3.72
N PHE A 81 -0.61 11.98 3.77
CA PHE A 81 -0.69 11.07 4.91
C PHE A 81 -0.19 11.71 6.20
N THR A 82 0.87 12.52 6.15
CA THR A 82 1.35 13.31 7.30
C THR A 82 0.26 14.21 7.85
N GLU A 83 -0.46 14.92 6.97
CA GLU A 83 -1.52 15.84 7.38
C GLU A 83 -2.74 15.09 7.93
N LEU A 84 -3.15 13.99 7.29
CA LEU A 84 -4.23 13.12 7.78
C LEU A 84 -3.90 12.55 9.17
N TYR A 85 -2.68 12.02 9.34
CA TYR A 85 -2.19 11.47 10.61
C TYR A 85 -2.20 12.54 11.71
N LYS A 86 -1.67 13.74 11.41
CA LYS A 86 -1.68 14.89 12.33
C LYS A 86 -3.10 15.29 12.76
N GLN A 87 -4.06 15.34 11.84
CA GLN A 87 -5.45 15.71 12.17
C GLN A 87 -6.07 14.72 13.16
N ILE A 88 -5.81 13.42 12.97
CA ILE A 88 -6.24 12.37 13.90
C ILE A 88 -5.55 12.53 15.26
N LEU A 89 -4.22 12.66 15.31
CA LEU A 89 -3.49 12.82 16.58
C LEU A 89 -3.99 14.03 17.39
N ASN A 90 -4.17 15.18 16.73
CA ASN A 90 -4.68 16.40 17.36
C ASN A 90 -6.10 16.23 17.89
N LYS A 91 -6.99 15.60 17.11
CA LYS A 91 -8.39 15.39 17.51
C LYS A 91 -8.51 14.57 18.79
N PHE A 92 -7.68 13.54 18.93
CA PHE A 92 -7.73 12.61 20.06
C PHE A 92 -6.66 12.87 21.13
N SER A 93 -5.86 13.92 20.98
CA SER A 93 -4.78 14.31 21.92
C SER A 93 -3.86 13.14 22.28
N CYS A 94 -3.44 12.37 21.28
CA CYS A 94 -2.59 11.20 21.45
C CYS A 94 -1.23 11.36 20.74
N LEU A 95 -0.25 10.56 21.18
CA LEU A 95 1.11 10.54 20.65
C LEU A 95 1.49 9.11 20.29
N ILE A 96 1.11 8.68 19.07
CA ILE A 96 1.46 7.38 18.52
C ILE A 96 2.51 7.62 17.42
N LYS A 97 3.70 7.03 17.57
CA LYS A 97 4.76 7.11 16.56
C LYS A 97 4.47 6.10 15.44
N PRO A 98 4.50 6.50 14.16
CA PRO A 98 4.45 5.54 13.06
C PRO A 98 5.78 4.76 12.95
N GLU A 99 5.70 3.58 12.34
CA GLU A 99 6.85 2.75 11.99
C GLU A 99 7.56 3.28 10.74
N ASN A 100 6.85 3.90 9.80
CA ASN A 100 7.48 4.59 8.68
C ASN A 100 8.28 5.80 9.17
N GLU A 101 9.61 5.65 9.16
CA GLU A 101 10.56 6.66 9.60
C GLU A 101 10.43 8.01 8.87
N LYS A 102 10.07 8.00 7.58
CA LYS A 102 9.84 9.23 6.83
C LYS A 102 8.59 9.96 7.33
N LEU A 103 7.50 9.23 7.59
CA LEU A 103 6.28 9.78 8.16
C LEU A 103 6.52 10.31 9.60
N ALA A 104 7.24 9.55 10.42
CA ALA A 104 7.60 9.94 11.79
C ALA A 104 8.45 11.23 11.80
N THR A 105 9.43 11.33 10.91
CA THR A 105 10.26 12.54 10.76
C THR A 105 9.43 13.75 10.34
N LEU A 106 8.53 13.61 9.37
CA LEU A 106 7.67 14.72 8.96
C LEU A 106 6.75 15.19 10.10
N LEU A 107 6.15 14.26 10.85
CA LEU A 107 5.37 14.59 12.04
C LEU A 107 6.21 15.31 13.10
N TYR A 108 7.47 14.89 13.29
CA TYR A 108 8.40 15.57 14.19
C TYR A 108 8.63 17.02 13.79
N TYR A 109 8.88 17.31 12.51
CA TYR A 109 9.00 18.68 12.01
C TYR A 109 7.69 19.48 12.11
N LYS A 110 6.53 18.80 12.20
CA LYS A 110 5.24 19.44 12.52
C LYS A 110 4.97 19.63 14.02
N GLY A 111 5.93 19.30 14.89
CA GLY A 111 5.87 19.56 16.33
C GLY A 111 5.54 18.36 17.21
N PHE A 112 5.37 17.15 16.64
CA PHE A 112 5.14 15.94 17.42
C PHE A 112 6.45 15.33 17.90
N LYS A 113 6.74 15.42 19.21
CA LYS A 113 7.94 14.82 19.80
C LYS A 113 7.62 13.42 20.32
N PHE A 114 8.22 12.41 19.71
CA PHE A 114 8.11 11.02 20.15
C PHE A 114 9.24 10.67 21.11
N GLU A 115 8.97 9.78 22.07
CA GLU A 115 9.98 9.34 23.02
C GLU A 115 11.13 8.61 22.32
N ASN A 116 12.38 8.94 22.69
CA ASN A 116 13.60 8.35 22.13
C ASN A 116 13.71 8.46 20.59
N TYR A 117 13.10 9.49 19.99
CA TYR A 117 13.13 9.73 18.56
C TYR A 117 13.87 11.00 18.19
N GLU A 118 14.85 10.87 17.31
CA GLU A 118 15.57 12.00 16.70
C GLU A 118 15.64 11.79 15.18
N PRO A 119 15.16 12.75 14.36
CA PRO A 119 15.23 12.66 12.91
C PRO A 119 16.65 12.50 12.38
N LYS A 120 16.84 11.55 11.46
CA LYS A 120 18.11 11.33 10.75
C LYS A 120 18.16 11.97 9.36
N MET A 121 17.01 12.46 8.87
CA MET A 121 16.81 12.99 7.52
C MET A 121 16.18 14.38 7.62
N LYS A 122 16.47 15.26 6.66
CA LYS A 122 15.83 16.59 6.59
C LYS A 122 14.44 16.51 5.97
N GLU A 123 13.57 17.48 6.29
CA GLU A 123 12.22 17.56 5.70
C GLU A 123 12.27 17.63 4.17
N GLU A 124 13.19 18.41 3.60
CA GLU A 124 13.31 18.57 2.15
C GLU A 124 13.77 17.29 1.44
N GLU A 125 14.61 16.49 2.09
CA GLU A 125 15.11 15.20 1.58
C GLU A 125 14.00 14.14 1.56
N ILE A 126 13.06 14.21 2.50
CA ILE A 126 11.92 13.29 2.56
C ILE A 126 10.86 13.65 1.50
N LEU A 127 10.60 14.96 1.33
CA LEU A 127 9.60 15.43 0.38
C LEU A 127 10.05 15.30 -1.07
N ASN A 128 11.36 15.40 -1.35
CA ASN A 128 11.91 15.18 -2.68
C ASN A 128 12.43 13.74 -2.80
N ARG A 129 11.65 12.86 -3.44
CA ARG A 129 12.10 11.47 -3.69
C ARG A 129 13.45 11.43 -4.41
N TYR A 130 13.57 12.26 -5.44
CA TYR A 130 14.76 12.40 -6.24
C TYR A 130 15.15 13.87 -6.31
N SER A 131 16.45 14.13 -6.36
CA SER A 131 16.96 15.47 -6.62
C SER A 131 16.52 15.93 -8.02
N THR A 132 16.12 17.20 -8.14
CA THR A 132 15.77 17.84 -9.43
C THR A 132 16.91 17.83 -10.45
N GLU A 133 18.13 17.53 -9.99
CA GLU A 133 19.32 17.39 -10.82
C GLU A 133 19.56 15.96 -11.31
N THR A 134 18.62 15.03 -11.04
CA THR A 134 18.73 13.63 -11.47
C THR A 134 17.70 13.26 -12.53
N PRO A 135 18.03 12.34 -13.45
CA PRO A 135 17.08 11.81 -14.44
C PRO A 135 15.81 11.22 -13.81
N LEU A 136 15.97 10.52 -12.68
CA LEU A 136 14.87 9.84 -11.98
C LEU A 136 13.75 10.78 -11.55
N TYR A 137 14.07 12.03 -11.21
CA TYR A 137 13.07 13.05 -10.90
C TYR A 137 12.11 13.26 -12.07
N TYR A 138 12.64 13.46 -13.27
CA TYR A 138 11.84 13.70 -14.48
C TYR A 138 11.09 12.46 -14.91
N ILE A 139 11.70 11.28 -14.76
CA ILE A 139 11.05 10.00 -15.06
C ILE A 139 9.84 9.81 -14.15
N SER A 140 9.98 9.99 -12.83
CA SER A 140 8.88 9.80 -11.88
C SER A 140 7.69 10.74 -12.08
N LEU A 141 7.88 11.85 -12.80
CA LEU A 141 6.83 12.80 -13.15
C LEU A 141 6.32 12.64 -14.60
N ASP A 142 6.78 11.60 -15.29
CA ASP A 142 6.55 11.31 -16.70
C ASP A 142 6.88 12.47 -17.67
N ARG A 143 7.92 13.25 -17.36
CA ARG A 143 8.34 14.43 -18.12
C ARG A 143 9.41 14.10 -19.16
N VAL A 144 9.01 13.35 -20.19
CA VAL A 144 9.94 12.81 -21.19
C VAL A 144 10.72 13.88 -21.97
N ASP A 145 10.11 15.03 -22.27
CA ASP A 145 10.79 16.09 -23.04
C ASP A 145 11.83 16.82 -22.20
N ASP A 146 11.52 17.11 -20.94
CA ASP A 146 12.47 17.69 -19.99
C ASP A 146 13.65 16.73 -19.75
N LEU A 147 13.38 15.43 -19.63
CA LEU A 147 14.40 14.39 -19.49
C LEU A 147 15.37 14.40 -20.67
N LYS A 148 14.87 14.38 -21.91
CA LYS A 148 15.68 14.42 -23.14
C LYS A 148 16.53 15.68 -23.24
N ASN A 149 15.93 16.83 -22.91
CA ASN A 149 16.60 18.12 -23.01
C ASN A 149 17.73 18.27 -21.98
N LYS A 150 17.50 17.83 -20.74
CA LYS A 150 18.46 18.00 -19.64
C LYS A 150 19.54 16.91 -19.61
N PHE A 151 19.21 15.69 -20.07
CA PHE A 151 20.12 14.54 -20.04
C PHE A 151 20.23 13.86 -21.42
N PRO A 152 20.75 14.55 -22.45
CA PRO A 152 20.82 13.99 -23.81
C PRO A 152 21.77 12.79 -23.93
N ASN A 153 22.69 12.62 -22.98
CA ASN A 153 23.66 11.52 -22.92
C ASN A 153 23.40 10.60 -21.73
N LEU A 154 22.13 10.44 -21.32
CA LEU A 154 21.76 9.54 -20.23
C LEU A 154 22.21 8.10 -20.55
N ASP A 155 23.00 7.50 -19.67
CA ASP A 155 23.22 6.06 -19.70
C ASP A 155 21.94 5.35 -19.21
N ILE A 156 21.24 4.70 -20.15
CA ILE A 156 19.90 4.13 -19.94
C ILE A 156 19.94 2.89 -19.05
N ASN A 157 21.10 2.22 -18.95
CA ASN A 157 21.25 0.97 -18.20
C ASN A 157 22.05 1.15 -16.90
N GLN A 158 22.60 2.34 -16.66
CA GLN A 158 23.27 2.65 -15.40
C GLN A 158 22.24 2.84 -14.28
N GLU A 159 22.44 2.12 -13.18
CA GLU A 159 21.66 2.33 -11.96
C GLU A 159 21.99 3.69 -11.32
N ILE A 160 20.94 4.41 -10.93
CA ILE A 160 21.00 5.66 -10.17
C ILE A 160 20.20 5.39 -8.90
N ASN A 161 20.81 5.50 -7.72
CA ASN A 161 20.15 5.15 -6.45
C ASN A 161 19.50 3.75 -6.48
N ASP A 162 20.26 2.75 -6.95
CA ASP A 162 19.86 1.33 -6.98
C ASP A 162 18.64 1.02 -7.88
N ILE A 163 18.34 1.89 -8.86
CA ILE A 163 17.29 1.67 -9.85
C ILE A 163 17.72 2.16 -11.23
N THR A 164 17.43 1.40 -12.28
CA THR A 164 17.66 1.84 -13.66
C THR A 164 16.62 2.89 -14.07
N PRO A 165 16.93 3.77 -15.04
CA PRO A 165 15.94 4.67 -15.62
C PRO A 165 14.66 3.97 -16.07
N LEU A 166 14.77 2.82 -16.76
CA LEU A 166 13.60 2.08 -17.25
C LEU A 166 12.76 1.53 -16.09
N ASP A 167 13.39 0.91 -15.08
CA ASP A 167 12.70 0.43 -13.88
C ASP A 167 12.01 1.55 -13.11
N CYS A 168 12.63 2.74 -13.07
CA CYS A 168 12.00 3.92 -12.48
C CYS A 168 10.71 4.28 -13.22
N ALA A 169 10.71 4.24 -14.56
CA ALA A 169 9.51 4.51 -15.34
C ALA A 169 8.41 3.46 -15.10
N ILE A 170 8.81 2.18 -15.02
CA ILE A 170 7.89 1.07 -14.71
C ILE A 170 7.25 1.26 -13.33
N LYS A 171 8.08 1.52 -12.31
CA LYS A 171 7.65 1.68 -10.91
C LYS A 171 6.66 2.81 -10.70
N PHE A 172 6.80 3.91 -11.44
CA PHE A 172 5.93 5.08 -11.31
C PHE A 172 4.83 5.13 -12.39
N GLY A 173 4.69 4.08 -13.20
CA GLY A 173 3.68 4.06 -14.25
C GLY A 173 3.86 5.15 -15.30
N SER A 174 5.09 5.63 -15.49
CA SER A 174 5.45 6.78 -16.33
C SER A 174 5.57 6.35 -17.79
N GLU A 175 4.42 6.25 -18.46
CA GLU A 175 4.26 5.63 -19.77
C GLU A 175 5.08 6.31 -20.88
N LEU A 176 5.13 7.64 -20.91
CA LEU A 176 5.89 8.37 -21.93
C LEU A 176 7.40 8.13 -21.78
N CYS A 177 7.89 8.17 -20.54
CA CYS A 177 9.28 7.88 -20.22
C CYS A 177 9.62 6.41 -20.48
N PHE A 178 8.74 5.48 -20.09
CA PHE A 178 8.90 4.05 -20.36
C PHE A 178 9.08 3.78 -21.86
N ASN A 179 8.18 4.30 -22.69
CA ASN A 179 8.24 4.13 -24.14
C ASN A 179 9.52 4.71 -24.74
N TYR A 180 9.93 5.89 -24.29
CA TYR A 180 11.19 6.50 -24.72
C TYR A 180 12.40 5.65 -24.32
N LEU A 181 12.53 5.29 -23.04
CA LEU A 181 13.67 4.58 -22.47
C LEU A 181 13.82 3.17 -23.07
N LYS A 182 12.71 2.47 -23.29
CA LYS A 182 12.69 1.19 -24.00
C LYS A 182 13.18 1.34 -25.45
N ASN A 183 12.68 2.34 -26.19
CA ASN A 183 13.06 2.57 -27.59
C ASN A 183 14.55 2.91 -27.77
N VAL A 184 15.20 3.51 -26.77
CA VAL A 184 16.64 3.78 -26.80
C VAL A 184 17.50 2.64 -26.24
N GLY A 185 16.92 1.46 -25.98
CA GLY A 185 17.64 0.25 -25.59
C GLY A 185 17.77 0.03 -24.08
N GLY A 186 16.85 0.57 -23.28
CA GLY A 186 16.75 0.22 -21.86
C GLY A 186 16.36 -1.24 -21.66
N ASN A 187 17.04 -1.92 -20.72
CA ASN A 187 16.79 -3.32 -20.41
C ASN A 187 15.96 -3.47 -19.14
N TYR A 188 15.08 -4.46 -19.13
CA TYR A 188 14.45 -4.93 -17.89
C TYR A 188 15.50 -5.56 -16.98
N THR A 189 15.35 -5.34 -15.68
CA THR A 189 16.13 -6.01 -14.63
C THR A 189 15.33 -7.19 -14.06
N SER A 190 15.84 -7.78 -12.98
CA SER A 190 15.11 -8.79 -12.19
C SER A 190 14.00 -8.21 -11.32
N ASN A 191 13.95 -6.89 -11.16
CA ASN A 191 12.98 -6.20 -10.30
C ASN A 191 11.85 -5.55 -11.10
N SER A 192 11.96 -5.53 -12.44
CA SER A 192 11.00 -4.84 -13.32
C SER A 192 9.57 -5.36 -13.13
N GLU A 193 9.41 -6.68 -12.99
CA GLU A 193 8.10 -7.32 -12.82
C GLU A 193 7.41 -6.88 -11.53
N GLU A 194 8.17 -6.85 -10.43
CA GLU A 194 7.69 -6.31 -9.15
C GLU A 194 7.31 -4.84 -9.31
N TYR A 195 8.18 -4.03 -9.91
CA TYR A 195 7.90 -2.61 -10.12
C TYR A 195 6.66 -2.35 -10.98
N ALA A 196 6.35 -3.20 -11.95
CA ALA A 196 5.12 -3.08 -12.73
C ALA A 196 3.88 -3.36 -11.86
N MET A 197 3.97 -4.31 -10.92
CA MET A 197 2.90 -4.54 -9.94
C MET A 197 2.74 -3.36 -9.00
N GLN A 198 3.82 -2.67 -8.64
CA GLN A 198 3.77 -1.48 -7.80
C GLN A 198 3.17 -0.29 -8.53
N GLY A 199 3.63 -0.03 -9.76
CA GLY A 199 3.24 1.13 -10.55
C GLY A 199 1.82 1.08 -11.07
N GLY A 200 1.27 -0.12 -11.28
CA GLY A 200 -0.15 -0.29 -11.62
C GLY A 200 -0.56 0.22 -13.00
N ASN A 201 0.38 0.69 -13.83
CA ASN A 201 0.09 1.12 -15.19
C ASN A 201 -0.13 -0.12 -16.08
N LYS A 202 -1.37 -0.29 -16.52
CA LYS A 202 -1.81 -1.44 -17.31
C LYS A 202 -1.12 -1.53 -18.67
N GLU A 203 -0.87 -0.41 -19.34
CA GLU A 203 -0.23 -0.40 -20.66
C GLU A 203 1.22 -0.87 -20.56
N ILE A 204 1.96 -0.39 -19.56
CA ILE A 204 3.32 -0.87 -19.27
C ILE A 204 3.31 -2.36 -18.95
N PHE A 205 2.40 -2.80 -18.07
CA PHE A 205 2.26 -4.20 -17.68
C PHE A 205 1.98 -5.11 -18.89
N MET A 206 1.01 -4.76 -19.74
CA MET A 206 0.68 -5.53 -20.94
C MET A 206 1.84 -5.57 -21.92
N GLN A 207 2.53 -4.44 -22.12
CA GLN A 207 3.69 -4.39 -23.00
C GLN A 207 4.84 -5.28 -22.50
N MET A 208 5.04 -5.39 -21.18
CA MET A 208 6.05 -6.31 -20.60
C MET A 208 5.70 -7.78 -20.85
N ILE A 209 4.42 -8.14 -20.81
CA ILE A 209 3.97 -9.50 -21.17
C ILE A 209 4.28 -9.79 -22.64
N GLU A 210 3.97 -8.85 -23.54
CA GLU A 210 4.26 -9.00 -24.99
C GLU A 210 5.75 -9.17 -25.27
N ASP A 211 6.61 -8.51 -24.47
CA ASP A 211 8.06 -8.66 -24.51
C ASP A 211 8.57 -9.99 -23.93
N GLY A 212 7.67 -10.84 -23.42
CA GLY A 212 7.99 -12.17 -22.90
C GLY A 212 8.36 -12.20 -21.41
N LYS A 213 8.05 -11.15 -20.64
CA LYS A 213 8.23 -11.20 -19.17
C LYS A 213 7.17 -12.08 -18.51
N SER A 214 7.59 -12.88 -17.53
CA SER A 214 6.72 -13.72 -16.72
C SER A 214 6.37 -13.03 -15.40
N PHE A 215 5.09 -13.02 -15.03
CA PHE A 215 4.62 -12.43 -13.77
C PHE A 215 4.23 -13.50 -12.75
N ASP A 216 4.98 -14.60 -12.68
CA ASP A 216 4.68 -15.72 -11.80
C ASP A 216 4.70 -15.30 -10.32
N ASN A 217 3.68 -15.70 -9.57
CA ASN A 217 3.52 -15.41 -8.13
C ASN A 217 3.41 -13.91 -7.77
N MET A 218 2.92 -13.06 -8.68
CA MET A 218 2.84 -11.60 -8.48
C MET A 218 1.47 -11.10 -7.98
N ILE A 219 0.49 -11.99 -7.84
CA ILE A 219 -0.89 -11.60 -7.47
C ILE A 219 -0.98 -10.91 -6.10
N ASN A 220 -0.23 -11.35 -5.08
CA ASN A 220 -0.25 -10.69 -3.77
C ASN A 220 0.32 -9.27 -3.88
N THR A 221 1.45 -9.08 -4.57
CA THR A 221 2.04 -7.75 -4.80
C THR A 221 1.07 -6.81 -5.51
N ALA A 222 0.36 -7.29 -6.55
CA ALA A 222 -0.66 -6.49 -7.22
C ALA A 222 -1.80 -6.07 -6.26
N LEU A 223 -2.21 -6.96 -5.35
CA LEU A 223 -3.24 -6.68 -4.36
C LEU A 223 -2.76 -5.73 -3.27
N ASP A 224 -1.52 -5.85 -2.79
CA ASP A 224 -0.92 -4.97 -1.77
C ASP A 224 -0.89 -3.52 -2.24
N TYR A 225 -0.65 -3.31 -3.55
CA TYR A 225 -0.69 -2.01 -4.21
C TYR A 225 -2.08 -1.62 -4.74
N ARG A 226 -3.11 -2.44 -4.48
CA ARG A 226 -4.51 -2.28 -4.90
C ARG A 226 -4.72 -2.15 -6.41
N ASN A 227 -3.84 -2.77 -7.18
CA ASN A 227 -3.95 -2.85 -8.63
C ASN A 227 -4.87 -4.02 -9.02
N TYR A 228 -6.16 -3.91 -8.65
CA TYR A 228 -7.14 -4.98 -8.79
C TYR A 228 -7.33 -5.44 -10.24
N GLU A 229 -7.25 -4.55 -11.23
CA GLU A 229 -7.32 -4.95 -12.64
C GLU A 229 -6.17 -5.88 -13.06
N ILE A 230 -4.96 -5.59 -12.57
CA ILE A 230 -3.79 -6.44 -12.83
C ILE A 230 -3.94 -7.75 -12.07
N ALA A 231 -4.35 -7.72 -10.81
CA ALA A 231 -4.60 -8.94 -10.02
C ALA A 231 -5.66 -9.86 -10.69
N GLU A 232 -6.72 -9.28 -11.24
CA GLU A 232 -7.73 -10.01 -12.01
C GLU A 232 -7.19 -10.60 -13.31
N PHE A 233 -6.33 -9.85 -14.01
CA PHE A 233 -5.62 -10.37 -15.18
C PHE A 233 -4.76 -11.57 -14.79
N LEU A 234 -3.98 -11.47 -13.70
CA LEU A 234 -3.11 -12.54 -13.23
C LEU A 234 -3.88 -13.80 -12.85
N LYS A 235 -5.01 -13.63 -12.15
CA LYS A 235 -5.91 -14.72 -11.82
C LYS A 235 -6.49 -15.40 -13.05
N SER A 236 -7.02 -14.62 -14.00
CA SER A 236 -7.76 -15.16 -15.14
C SER A 236 -6.84 -15.78 -16.21
N ASN A 237 -5.65 -15.22 -16.43
CA ASN A 237 -4.75 -15.64 -17.51
C ASN A 237 -3.63 -16.57 -17.04
N PHE A 238 -3.20 -16.44 -15.77
CA PHE A 238 -2.11 -17.26 -15.21
C PHE A 238 -2.57 -18.18 -14.07
N GLY A 239 -3.86 -18.22 -13.74
CA GLY A 239 -4.40 -19.09 -12.70
C GLY A 239 -3.88 -18.78 -11.29
N GLN A 240 -3.35 -17.58 -11.07
CA GLN A 240 -2.80 -17.19 -9.77
C GLN A 240 -3.93 -16.92 -8.77
N THR A 241 -3.69 -17.28 -7.51
CA THR A 241 -4.62 -17.02 -6.41
C THR A 241 -3.90 -16.35 -5.25
N PRO A 242 -4.51 -15.33 -4.60
CA PRO A 242 -3.97 -14.83 -3.35
C PRO A 242 -3.98 -15.94 -2.30
N ASN A 243 -3.01 -15.92 -1.40
CA ASN A 243 -2.74 -17.08 -0.55
C ASN A 243 -2.37 -16.75 0.90
N SER A 244 -2.62 -15.50 1.33
CA SER A 244 -2.27 -15.01 2.66
C SER A 244 -3.32 -14.04 3.20
N ILE A 245 -4.10 -14.52 4.18
CA ILE A 245 -5.08 -13.70 4.93
C ILE A 245 -4.34 -12.60 5.70
N ALA A 246 -3.24 -12.95 6.35
CA ALA A 246 -2.49 -12.04 7.21
C ALA A 246 -1.84 -10.89 6.43
N GLU A 247 -1.27 -11.17 5.26
CA GLU A 247 -0.72 -10.16 4.35
C GLU A 247 -1.83 -9.24 3.83
N SER A 248 -2.97 -9.81 3.41
CA SER A 248 -4.13 -9.02 2.99
C SER A 248 -4.60 -8.07 4.10
N MET A 249 -4.65 -8.52 5.35
CA MET A 249 -5.01 -7.66 6.48
C MET A 249 -3.94 -6.63 6.81
N HIS A 250 -2.66 -6.97 6.66
CA HIS A 250 -1.53 -6.08 6.87
C HIS A 250 -1.60 -4.85 5.95
N PHE A 251 -1.91 -5.08 4.67
CA PHE A 251 -2.08 -4.05 3.64
C PHE A 251 -3.51 -3.48 3.53
N GLY A 252 -4.39 -3.80 4.48
CA GLY A 252 -5.76 -3.28 4.52
C GLY A 252 -6.69 -3.79 3.41
N ASN A 253 -6.37 -4.90 2.76
CA ASN A 253 -7.21 -5.60 1.79
C ASN A 253 -8.20 -6.54 2.50
N TYR A 254 -9.07 -5.95 3.33
CA TYR A 254 -9.99 -6.71 4.20
C TYR A 254 -11.10 -7.45 3.44
N ASP A 255 -11.47 -6.99 2.24
CA ASP A 255 -12.32 -7.73 1.31
C ASP A 255 -11.62 -9.01 0.81
N ILE A 256 -10.37 -8.91 0.37
CA ILE A 256 -9.56 -10.08 -0.02
C ILE A 256 -9.38 -11.04 1.15
N ALA A 257 -9.04 -10.53 2.34
CA ALA A 257 -8.92 -11.33 3.55
C ALA A 257 -10.23 -12.08 3.88
N SER A 258 -11.38 -11.42 3.70
CA SER A 258 -12.70 -12.04 3.88
C SER A 258 -12.93 -13.18 2.89
N TYR A 259 -12.59 -12.95 1.62
CA TYR A 259 -12.71 -13.98 0.59
C TYR A 259 -11.85 -15.20 0.90
N LEU A 260 -10.60 -15.01 1.28
CA LEU A 260 -9.69 -16.10 1.64
C LEU A 260 -10.23 -16.89 2.86
N LEU A 261 -10.71 -16.19 3.89
CA LEU A 261 -11.32 -16.81 5.08
C LEU A 261 -12.55 -17.67 4.73
N ILE A 262 -13.46 -17.16 3.90
CA ILE A 262 -14.68 -17.89 3.49
C ILE A 262 -14.33 -19.15 2.68
N ASN A 263 -13.24 -19.12 1.91
CA ASN A 263 -12.78 -20.26 1.11
C ASN A 263 -11.89 -21.24 1.89
N GLY A 264 -11.72 -21.04 3.20
CA GLY A 264 -11.02 -21.98 4.07
C GLY A 264 -9.49 -21.93 3.98
N GLU A 265 -8.92 -20.81 3.52
CA GLU A 265 -7.48 -20.60 3.55
C GLU A 265 -6.93 -20.62 4.98
N ASP A 266 -5.72 -21.14 5.15
CA ASP A 266 -5.12 -21.31 6.48
C ASP A 266 -4.71 -19.96 7.07
N ILE A 267 -5.42 -19.55 8.13
CA ILE A 267 -5.12 -18.36 8.92
C ILE A 267 -3.72 -18.42 9.59
N ASN A 268 -3.17 -19.62 9.78
CA ASN A 268 -1.87 -19.82 10.40
C ASN A 268 -0.71 -19.78 9.41
N LYS A 269 -0.97 -19.58 8.11
CA LYS A 269 0.08 -19.35 7.12
C LYS A 269 0.73 -17.99 7.42
N LEU A 270 1.78 -18.07 8.24
CA LEU A 270 2.36 -16.97 8.99
C LEU A 270 2.82 -15.82 8.08
N TYR A 271 2.17 -14.67 8.23
CA TYR A 271 2.86 -13.38 8.16
C TYR A 271 3.19 -12.98 9.61
N ASN A 272 4.45 -13.16 10.01
CA ASN A 272 4.90 -13.02 11.41
C ASN A 272 4.50 -11.68 12.07
N LEU A 273 4.31 -10.63 11.28
CA LEU A 273 3.94 -9.30 11.77
C LEU A 273 2.46 -9.19 12.18
N PHE A 274 1.55 -9.87 11.49
CA PHE A 274 0.12 -9.83 11.81
C PHE A 274 -0.19 -10.54 13.12
N LEU A 275 0.47 -11.68 13.38
CA LEU A 275 0.35 -12.39 14.65
C LEU A 275 0.78 -11.48 15.81
N PHE A 276 1.83 -10.69 15.60
CA PHE A 276 2.35 -9.76 16.61
C PHE A 276 1.35 -8.64 16.93
N ILE A 277 0.77 -8.01 15.90
CA ILE A 277 -0.23 -6.94 16.07
C ILE A 277 -1.53 -7.48 16.67
N LEU A 278 -1.99 -8.65 16.24
CA LEU A 278 -3.19 -9.31 16.79
C LEU A 278 -2.98 -9.67 18.27
N ILE A 279 -1.81 -10.22 18.64
CA ILE A 279 -1.47 -10.52 20.03
C ILE A 279 -1.45 -9.25 20.86
N ILE A 280 -0.85 -8.16 20.36
CA ILE A 280 -0.84 -6.86 21.04
C ILE A 280 -2.26 -6.33 21.22
N PHE A 281 -3.09 -6.36 20.16
CA PHE A 281 -4.46 -5.88 20.19
C PHE A 281 -5.34 -6.68 21.17
N LEU A 282 -5.18 -8.01 21.17
CA LEU A 282 -5.83 -8.90 22.13
C LEU A 282 -5.33 -8.65 23.56
N LEU A 283 -4.04 -8.40 23.77
CA LEU A 283 -3.50 -8.06 25.10
C LEU A 283 -4.09 -6.76 25.62
N TYR A 284 -4.17 -5.72 24.78
CA TYR A 284 -4.74 -4.44 25.17
C TYR A 284 -6.25 -4.50 25.39
N SER A 285 -6.99 -5.29 24.59
CA SER A 285 -8.44 -5.44 24.78
C SER A 285 -8.77 -6.32 26.01
N LEU A 286 -8.00 -7.39 26.27
CA LEU A 286 -8.13 -8.17 27.51
C LEU A 286 -7.76 -7.33 28.72
N SER A 287 -6.67 -6.56 28.65
CA SER A 287 -6.27 -5.64 29.71
C SER A 287 -7.38 -4.64 30.02
N PHE A 288 -8.03 -4.08 29.00
CA PHE A 288 -9.15 -3.16 29.18
C PHE A 288 -10.37 -3.84 29.80
N HIS A 289 -10.72 -5.05 29.36
CA HIS A 289 -11.84 -5.80 29.94
C HIS A 289 -11.57 -6.23 31.38
N ILE A 290 -10.35 -6.69 31.69
CA ILE A 290 -9.94 -7.07 33.05
C ILE A 290 -9.90 -5.85 33.96
N TYR A 291 -9.40 -4.71 33.48
CA TYR A 291 -9.40 -3.44 34.23
C TYR A 291 -10.82 -2.94 34.48
N HIS A 292 -11.72 -3.03 33.49
CA HIS A 292 -13.13 -2.66 33.64
C HIS A 292 -13.88 -3.61 34.59
N CYS A 293 -13.57 -4.91 34.55
CA CYS A 293 -14.09 -5.88 35.52
C CYS A 293 -13.57 -5.59 36.95
N LEU A 294 -12.29 -5.25 37.11
CA LEU A 294 -11.69 -4.92 38.42
C LEU A 294 -12.26 -3.63 39.01
N ILE A 295 -12.47 -2.58 38.20
CA ILE A 295 -13.12 -1.34 38.65
C ILE A 295 -14.58 -1.61 39.03
N THR A 296 -15.31 -2.38 38.24
CA THR A 296 -16.71 -2.70 38.54
C THR A 296 -16.84 -3.56 39.80
N PHE A 297 -15.85 -4.41 40.09
CA PHE A 297 -15.78 -5.22 41.31
C PHE A 297 -15.35 -4.42 42.56
N SER A 298 -14.73 -3.25 42.40
CA SER A 298 -14.31 -2.39 43.53
C SER A 298 -15.33 -1.30 43.88
N PHE A 299 -16.48 -1.27 43.20
CA PHE A 299 -17.62 -0.40 43.50
C PHE A 299 -18.84 -1.15 44.10
N PHE A 300 -18.69 -2.42 44.48
CA PHE A 300 -19.62 -3.20 45.30
C PHE A 300 -18.89 -3.74 46.53
#